data_AF-A0A350Q7F3-F1
#
_entry.id   AF-A0A350Q7F3-F1
#
_cell.length_a   1.000
_cell.length_b   1.000
_cell.length_c   1.000
_cell.angle_alpha   90.00
_cell.angle_beta   90.00
_cell.angle_gamma   90.00
#
_symmetry.space_group_name_H-M   'P 1'
#
loop_
_entity.id
_entity.type
_entity.pdbx_description
1 polymer ?
#
loop_
_entity_poly.entity_id
_entity_poly.type
_entity_poly.pdbx_seq_one_letter_code
_entity_poly.pdbx_strand_id
1 'polypeptide(L)'
;MTGPEPTERALLISHLHDQFWSEEYYLAAQLVRQWRGGGTDDWAADLFRELDGVVALPEERRRLVERTNAARRLIKSYFRKTHQFCSRGFLAPEDLRDHLTMAQRLEILFEIIEPFERARKADYNREMFDFYDDLHRGEFERPGR
;
A
#
# COMPACT_ATOMS: atom_id res chain seq x y z
N MET A 1 1.26 -0.62 -31.11
CA MET A 1 2.03 -0.70 -29.84
C MET A 1 2.46 -2.14 -29.68
N THR A 2 3.76 -2.40 -29.75
CA THR A 2 4.33 -3.71 -29.39
C THR A 2 4.36 -3.79 -27.87
N GLY A 3 3.56 -4.68 -27.27
CA GLY A 3 3.64 -4.96 -25.84
C GLY A 3 5.03 -5.51 -25.48
N PRO A 4 5.40 -5.51 -24.19
CA PRO A 4 6.70 -6.03 -23.76
C PRO A 4 6.89 -7.47 -24.21
N GLU A 5 8.12 -7.81 -24.58
CA GLU A 5 8.45 -9.19 -24.93
C GLU A 5 8.26 -10.11 -23.70
N PRO A 6 7.96 -11.40 -23.88
CA PRO A 6 7.70 -12.33 -22.76
C PRO A 6 8.78 -12.32 -21.67
N THR A 7 10.05 -12.13 -22.03
CA THR A 7 11.18 -12.02 -21.11
C THR A 7 11.14 -10.74 -20.28
N GLU A 8 10.82 -9.60 -20.89
CA GLU A 8 10.70 -8.31 -20.20
C GLU A 8 9.54 -8.33 -19.19
N ARG A 9 8.42 -8.95 -19.58
CA ARG A 9 7.26 -9.17 -18.71
C ARG A 9 7.63 -10.01 -17.48
N ALA A 10 8.36 -11.11 -17.67
CA ALA A 10 8.82 -11.96 -16.57
C ALA A 10 9.78 -11.23 -15.61
N LEU A 11 10.67 -10.39 -16.14
CA LEU A 11 11.57 -9.56 -15.32
C LEU A 11 10.80 -8.55 -14.48
N LEU A 12 9.78 -7.90 -15.04
CA LEU A 12 8.91 -6.98 -14.30
C LEU A 12 8.15 -7.70 -13.18
N ILE A 13 7.61 -8.89 -13.45
CA ILE A 13 6.95 -9.73 -12.44
C ILE A 13 7.93 -10.08 -11.31
N SER A 14 9.14 -10.53 -11.64
CA SER A 14 10.19 -10.84 -10.64
C SER A 14 10.52 -9.62 -9.79
N HIS A 15 10.67 -8.45 -10.42
CA HIS A 15 10.95 -7.21 -9.71
C HIS A 15 9.83 -6.82 -8.73
N LEU A 16 8.56 -7.02 -9.12
CA LEU A 16 7.43 -6.77 -8.23
C LEU A 16 7.44 -7.75 -7.05
N HIS A 17 7.73 -9.03 -7.28
CA HIS A 17 7.91 -10.00 -6.20
C HIS A 17 8.98 -9.54 -5.22
N ASP A 18 10.18 -9.22 -5.71
CA ASP A 18 11.30 -8.78 -4.87
C ASP A 18 10.95 -7.54 -4.04
N GLN A 19 10.21 -6.58 -4.61
CA GLN A 19 9.73 -5.41 -3.86
C GLN A 19 8.87 -5.82 -2.68
N PHE A 20 7.84 -6.64 -2.89
CA PHE A 20 6.93 -7.04 -1.81
C PHE A 20 7.49 -8.14 -0.88
N TRP A 21 8.61 -8.77 -1.24
CA TRP A 21 9.38 -9.68 -0.37
C TRP A 21 10.56 -9.01 0.33
N SER A 22 10.84 -7.73 0.02
CA SER A 22 11.95 -7.02 0.60
C SER A 22 11.80 -6.86 2.11
N GLU A 23 12.95 -6.84 2.80
CA GLU A 23 13.01 -6.48 4.22
C GLU A 23 12.42 -5.08 4.47
N GLU A 24 12.63 -4.16 3.53
CA GLU A 24 12.07 -2.80 3.58
C GLU A 24 10.53 -2.82 3.65
N TYR A 25 9.88 -3.61 2.78
CA TYR A 25 8.44 -3.80 2.81
C TYR A 25 7.97 -4.45 4.11
N TYR A 26 8.66 -5.50 4.54
CA TYR A 26 8.32 -6.22 5.77
C TYR A 26 8.37 -5.29 6.99
N LEU A 27 9.45 -4.52 7.16
CA LEU A 27 9.61 -3.59 8.27
C LEU A 27 8.57 -2.45 8.19
N ALA A 28 8.28 -1.94 6.99
CA ALA A 28 7.24 -0.94 6.81
C ALA A 28 5.85 -1.48 7.19
N ALA A 29 5.53 -2.70 6.77
CA ALA A 29 4.27 -3.37 7.08
C ALA A 29 4.10 -3.60 8.59
N GLN A 30 5.16 -4.04 9.27
CA GLN A 30 5.17 -4.20 10.72
C GLN A 30 4.91 -2.86 11.42
N LEU A 31 5.57 -1.80 10.98
CA LEU A 31 5.42 -0.48 11.60
C LEU A 31 4.00 0.08 11.49
N VAL A 32 3.37 -0.01 10.31
CA VAL A 32 1.99 0.46 10.14
C VAL A 32 0.97 -0.43 10.85
N ARG A 33 1.24 -1.75 10.98
CA ARG A 33 0.41 -2.67 11.79
C ARG A 33 0.51 -2.33 13.27
N GLN A 34 1.71 -2.07 13.78
CA GLN A 34 1.92 -1.64 15.17
C GLN A 34 1.22 -0.31 15.46
N TRP A 35 1.32 0.65 14.54
CA TRP A 35 0.59 1.92 14.68
C TRP A 35 -0.92 1.71 14.79
N ARG A 36 -1.52 0.93 13.88
CA ARG A 36 -2.94 0.59 13.92
C ARG A 36 -3.34 -0.14 15.22
N GLY A 37 -2.55 -1.13 15.65
CA GLY A 37 -2.84 -1.96 16.82
C GLY A 37 -2.69 -1.25 18.17
N GLY A 38 -1.92 -0.15 18.23
CA GLY A 38 -1.75 0.67 19.43
C GLY A 38 -2.56 1.98 19.43
N GLY A 39 -3.36 2.23 18.39
CA GLY A 39 -4.11 3.47 18.22
C GLY A 39 -5.52 3.43 18.80
N THR A 40 -6.18 4.60 18.78
CA THR A 40 -7.62 4.72 19.10
C THR A 40 -8.48 4.30 17.92
N ASP A 41 -9.82 4.38 18.04
CA ASP A 41 -10.74 4.11 16.93
C ASP A 41 -10.44 4.94 15.67
N ASP A 42 -9.75 6.09 15.80
CA ASP A 42 -9.34 6.97 14.71
C ASP A 42 -7.81 7.00 14.46
N TRP A 43 -7.15 5.85 14.67
CA TRP A 43 -5.70 5.66 14.51
C TRP A 43 -5.12 6.21 13.20
N ALA A 44 -5.91 6.23 12.12
CA ALA A 44 -5.47 6.73 10.83
C ALA A 44 -5.35 8.25 10.82
N ALA A 45 -6.32 8.98 11.39
CA ALA A 45 -6.26 10.43 11.52
C ALA A 45 -5.23 10.86 12.57
N ASP A 46 -5.03 10.07 13.63
CA ASP A 46 -4.02 10.32 14.67
C ASP A 46 -2.64 10.59 14.08
N LEU A 47 -2.24 9.81 13.07
CA LEU A 47 -0.94 10.00 12.41
C LEU A 47 -0.82 11.39 11.79
N PHE A 48 -1.88 11.89 11.15
CA PHE A 48 -1.84 13.20 10.50
C PHE A 48 -1.95 14.35 11.51
N ARG A 49 -2.76 14.19 12.56
CA ARG A 49 -2.82 15.15 13.66
C ARG A 49 -1.44 15.32 14.32
N GLU A 50 -0.71 14.23 14.53
CA GLU A 50 0.64 14.29 15.08
C GLU A 50 1.67 14.80 14.08
N LEU A 51 1.50 14.53 12.78
CA LEU A 51 2.36 15.12 11.74
C LEU A 51 2.22 16.64 11.66
N ASP A 52 1.01 17.19 11.84
CA ASP A 52 0.76 18.64 11.84
C ASP A 52 1.51 19.35 12.98
N GLY A 53 1.72 18.66 14.10
CA GLY A 53 2.44 19.13 15.30
C GLY A 53 3.83 18.52 15.51
N VAL A 54 4.42 17.88 14.49
CA VAL A 54 5.55 16.94 14.65
C VAL A 54 6.77 17.53 15.38
N VAL A 55 7.02 18.84 15.22
CA VAL A 55 8.16 19.53 15.84
C VAL A 55 8.02 19.69 17.35
N ALA A 56 6.78 19.70 17.87
CA ALA A 56 6.49 19.84 19.29
C ALA A 56 6.49 18.49 20.04
N LEU A 57 6.63 17.37 19.31
CA LEU A 57 6.64 16.04 19.91
C LEU A 57 7.99 15.72 20.56
N PRO A 58 8.00 14.93 21.65
CA PRO A 58 9.23 14.32 22.16
C PRO A 58 9.95 13.53 21.07
N GLU A 59 11.28 13.55 21.06
CA GLU A 59 12.13 12.98 20.00
C GLU A 59 11.76 11.53 19.65
N GLU A 60 11.48 10.69 20.64
CA GLU A 60 11.09 9.30 20.41
C GLU A 60 9.74 9.19 19.67
N ARG A 61 8.75 9.98 20.08
CA ARG A 61 7.43 10.01 19.44
C ARG A 61 7.51 10.59 18.03
N ARG A 62 8.29 11.66 17.86
CA ARG A 62 8.58 12.26 16.55
C ARG A 62 9.15 11.23 15.58
N ARG A 63 10.18 10.48 15.98
CA ARG A 63 10.79 9.43 15.16
C ARG A 63 9.78 8.35 14.77
N LEU A 64 8.92 7.95 15.70
CA LEU A 64 7.87 6.96 15.42
C LEU A 64 6.87 7.47 14.37
N VAL A 65 6.37 8.69 14.52
CA VAL A 65 5.42 9.33 13.58
C VAL A 65 6.03 9.48 12.19
N GLU A 66 7.25 10.01 12.10
CA GLU A 66 7.95 10.22 10.83
C GLU A 66 8.23 8.89 10.12
N ARG A 67 8.71 7.87 10.85
CA ARG A 67 8.96 6.53 10.30
C ARG A 67 7.66 5.86 9.86
N THR A 68 6.58 5.98 10.63
CA THR A 68 5.28 5.39 10.28
C THR A 68 4.72 6.02 9.00
N ASN A 69 4.83 7.35 8.87
CA ASN A 69 4.43 8.04 7.65
C ASN A 69 5.30 7.64 6.44
N ALA A 70 6.60 7.45 6.64
CA ALA A 70 7.50 6.96 5.59
C ALA A 70 7.13 5.54 5.15
N ALA A 71 6.91 4.62 6.10
CA ALA A 71 6.48 3.25 5.85
C ALA A 71 5.16 3.19 5.04
N ARG A 72 4.16 3.95 5.47
CA ARG A 72 2.88 4.11 4.76
C ARG A 72 3.07 4.57 3.31
N ARG A 73 3.94 5.58 3.10
CA ARG A 73 4.24 6.10 1.75
C ARG A 73 4.96 5.06 0.88
N LEU A 74 5.88 4.30 1.45
CA LEU A 74 6.59 3.23 0.77
C LEU A 74 5.63 2.16 0.27
N ILE A 75 4.83 1.59 1.18
CA ILE A 75 3.83 0.55 0.85
C ILE A 75 2.91 1.03 -0.25
N LYS A 76 2.32 2.23 -0.10
CA LYS A 76 1.47 2.84 -1.13
C LYS A 76 2.18 2.96 -2.47
N SER A 77 3.47 3.33 -2.47
CA SER A 77 4.23 3.50 -3.70
C SER A 77 4.40 2.19 -4.46
N TYR A 78 4.52 1.05 -3.77
CA TYR A 78 4.66 -0.25 -4.40
C TYR A 78 3.37 -0.63 -5.13
N PHE A 79 2.22 -0.55 -4.45
CA PHE A 79 0.91 -0.76 -5.08
C PHE A 79 0.67 0.22 -6.24
N ARG A 80 1.03 1.50 -6.08
CA ARG A 80 0.89 2.47 -7.17
C ARG A 80 1.74 2.13 -8.39
N LYS A 81 3.00 1.71 -8.21
CA LYS A 81 3.89 1.33 -9.31
C LYS A 81 3.34 0.10 -10.04
N THR A 82 2.87 -0.89 -9.30
CA THR A 82 2.20 -2.07 -9.84
C THR A 82 0.98 -1.71 -10.68
N HIS A 83 0.07 -0.86 -10.17
CA HIS A 83 -1.06 -0.34 -10.94
C HIS A 83 -0.61 0.41 -12.21
N GLN A 84 0.47 1.18 -12.13
CA GLN A 84 1.04 1.90 -13.29
C GLN A 84 1.60 0.97 -14.36
N PHE A 85 2.22 -0.16 -13.99
CA PHE A 85 2.68 -1.13 -14.97
C PHE A 85 1.52 -1.77 -15.73
N CYS A 86 0.39 -2.03 -15.06
CA CYS A 86 -0.82 -2.52 -15.73
C CYS A 86 -1.49 -1.48 -16.62
N SER A 87 -1.76 -0.28 -16.08
CA SER A 87 -2.44 0.77 -16.84
C SER A 87 -1.66 1.23 -18.08
N ARG A 88 -0.33 1.06 -18.09
CA ARG A 88 0.53 1.35 -19.24
C ARG A 88 0.74 0.18 -20.19
N GLY A 89 0.12 -0.98 -19.92
CA GLY A 89 0.21 -2.17 -20.76
C GLY A 89 1.54 -2.93 -20.67
N PHE A 90 2.36 -2.66 -19.64
CA PHE A 90 3.57 -3.45 -19.38
C PHE A 90 3.26 -4.80 -18.74
N LEU A 91 2.16 -4.87 -17.98
CA LEU A 91 1.64 -6.10 -17.39
C LEU A 91 0.15 -6.21 -17.72
N ALA A 92 -0.35 -7.42 -17.85
CA ALA A 92 -1.77 -7.70 -17.91
C ALA A 92 -2.33 -7.84 -16.48
N PRO A 93 -3.61 -7.52 -16.24
CA PRO A 93 -4.27 -7.79 -14.97
C PRO A 93 -4.11 -9.25 -14.52
N GLU A 94 -4.13 -10.20 -15.44
CA GLU A 94 -3.95 -11.63 -15.16
C GLU A 94 -2.57 -11.92 -14.53
N ASP A 95 -1.50 -11.23 -14.95
CA ASP A 95 -0.18 -11.39 -14.30
C ASP A 95 -0.23 -10.97 -12.85
N LEU A 96 -0.95 -9.87 -12.57
CA LEU A 96 -1.05 -9.40 -11.21
C LEU A 96 -1.92 -10.33 -10.37
N ARG A 97 -2.99 -10.90 -10.93
CA ARG A 97 -3.75 -11.94 -10.24
C ARG A 97 -2.84 -13.09 -9.85
N ASP A 98 -2.02 -13.60 -10.75
CA ASP A 98 -1.21 -14.78 -10.43
C ASP A 98 -0.03 -14.48 -9.48
N HIS A 99 0.38 -13.21 -9.38
CA HIS A 99 1.61 -12.83 -8.68
C HIS A 99 1.44 -11.90 -7.47
N LEU A 100 0.31 -11.18 -7.36
CA LEU A 100 -0.02 -10.30 -6.23
C LEU A 100 -1.13 -10.82 -5.33
N THR A 101 -1.69 -12.01 -5.61
CA THR A 101 -2.77 -12.68 -4.85
C THR A 101 -2.45 -13.08 -3.41
N MET A 102 -1.40 -12.53 -2.79
CA MET A 102 -1.22 -12.72 -1.37
C MET A 102 -2.26 -11.90 -0.59
N ALA A 103 -3.23 -12.59 -0.01
CA ALA A 103 -4.26 -12.06 0.89
C ALA A 103 -3.74 -10.96 1.84
N GLN A 104 -2.59 -11.24 2.47
CA GLN A 104 -1.95 -10.37 3.46
C GLN A 104 -1.51 -9.01 2.89
N ARG A 105 -1.23 -8.90 1.58
CA ARG A 105 -0.85 -7.65 0.93
C ARG A 105 -2.05 -6.78 0.68
N LEU A 106 -3.11 -7.37 0.15
CA LEU A 106 -4.38 -6.69 -0.07
C LEU A 106 -4.99 -6.25 1.26
N GLU A 107 -4.87 -7.09 2.30
CA GLU A 107 -5.23 -6.73 3.67
C GLU A 107 -4.50 -5.45 4.12
N ILE A 108 -3.17 -5.37 3.95
CA ILE A 108 -2.42 -4.14 4.26
C ILE A 108 -2.93 -2.95 3.42
N LEU A 109 -3.19 -3.15 2.14
CA LEU A 109 -3.66 -2.08 1.25
C LEU A 109 -5.02 -1.53 1.72
N PHE A 110 -5.99 -2.41 1.96
CA PHE A 110 -7.37 -2.02 2.24
C PHE A 110 -7.64 -1.73 3.72
N GLU A 111 -7.04 -2.49 4.65
CA GLU A 111 -7.26 -2.27 6.08
C GLU A 111 -6.37 -1.19 6.69
N ILE A 112 -5.25 -0.86 6.04
CA ILE A 112 -4.27 0.06 6.62
C ILE A 112 -4.03 1.27 5.71
N ILE A 113 -3.65 1.05 4.44
CA ILE A 113 -3.28 2.15 3.55
C ILE A 113 -4.51 2.96 3.10
N GLU A 114 -5.63 2.32 2.77
CA GLU A 114 -6.88 3.02 2.39
C GLU A 114 -7.39 3.95 3.51
N PRO A 115 -7.51 3.52 4.78
CA PRO A 115 -7.90 4.41 5.88
C PRO A 115 -6.99 5.62 6.05
N PHE A 116 -5.66 5.45 5.93
CA PHE A 116 -4.76 6.59 5.95
C PHE A 116 -5.02 7.57 4.81
N GLU A 117 -5.30 7.09 3.60
CA GLU A 117 -5.57 7.97 2.46
C GLU A 117 -6.89 8.72 2.61
N ARG A 118 -7.92 8.06 3.15
CA ARG A 118 -9.19 8.69 3.52
C ARG A 118 -9.00 9.76 4.60
N ALA A 119 -8.22 9.47 5.64
CA ALA A 119 -7.99 10.39 6.74
C ALA A 119 -7.16 11.63 6.32
N ARG A 120 -6.29 11.49 5.32
CA ARG A 120 -5.41 12.57 4.86
C ARG A 120 -6.14 13.65 4.05
N LYS A 121 -7.13 13.28 3.23
CA LYS A 121 -7.65 14.13 2.15
C LYS A 121 -9.17 14.04 2.05
N ALA A 122 -9.83 15.20 2.06
CA ALA A 122 -11.26 15.31 1.81
C ALA A 122 -11.63 14.93 0.36
N ASP A 123 -10.72 15.16 -0.60
CA ASP A 123 -10.85 14.84 -2.03
C ASP A 123 -10.27 13.45 -2.40
N TYR A 124 -10.35 12.50 -1.46
CA TYR A 124 -9.76 11.16 -1.62
C TYR A 124 -10.18 10.48 -2.94
N ASN A 125 -9.22 10.28 -3.84
CA ASN A 125 -9.38 9.52 -5.09
C ASN A 125 -9.08 8.03 -4.84
N ARG A 126 -10.09 7.19 -5.09
CA ARG A 126 -10.08 5.74 -4.87
C ARG A 126 -9.59 4.93 -6.09
N GLU A 127 -9.29 5.56 -7.23
CA GLU A 127 -8.92 4.91 -8.50
C GLU A 127 -7.94 3.72 -8.35
N MET A 128 -6.84 3.90 -7.59
CA MET A 128 -5.88 2.82 -7.37
C MET A 128 -6.50 1.64 -6.59
N PHE A 129 -7.34 1.92 -5.59
CA PHE A 129 -7.99 0.89 -4.78
C PHE A 129 -9.11 0.19 -5.56
N ASP A 130 -9.85 0.94 -6.38
CA ASP A 130 -10.86 0.37 -7.29
C ASP A 130 -10.21 -0.59 -8.30
N PHE A 131 -9.02 -0.25 -8.83
CA PHE A 131 -8.25 -1.18 -9.66
C PHE A 131 -7.95 -2.51 -8.96
N TYR A 132 -7.53 -2.46 -7.68
CA TYR A 132 -7.27 -3.69 -6.91
C TYR A 132 -8.56 -4.43 -6.52
N ASP A 133 -9.66 -3.73 -6.32
CA ASP A 133 -10.97 -4.36 -6.13
C ASP A 133 -11.42 -5.15 -7.37
N ASP A 134 -11.31 -4.52 -8.55
CA ASP A 134 -11.67 -5.12 -9.84
C ASP A 134 -10.75 -6.28 -10.20
N LEU A 135 -9.47 -6.17 -9.85
CA LEU A 135 -8.49 -7.23 -10.07
C LEU A 135 -8.94 -8.56 -9.45
N HIS A 136 -9.59 -8.52 -8.30
CA HIS A 136 -9.99 -9.74 -7.58
C HIS A 136 -11.47 -10.08 -7.72
N ARG A 137 -12.26 -9.33 -8.52
CA ARG A 137 -13.71 -9.60 -8.73
C ARG A 137 -14.52 -9.80 -7.44
N GLY A 138 -14.06 -9.24 -6.31
CA GLY A 138 -14.67 -9.47 -4.99
C GLY A 138 -14.43 -10.85 -4.38
N GLU A 139 -13.52 -11.67 -4.93
CA GLU A 139 -13.14 -12.98 -4.37
C GLU A 139 -12.32 -12.87 -3.09
N PHE A 140 -11.67 -11.73 -2.87
CA PHE A 140 -11.12 -11.39 -1.56
C PHE A 140 -12.22 -10.77 -0.70
N GLU A 141 -12.59 -11.46 0.38
CA GLU A 141 -13.38 -10.86 1.46
C GLU A 141 -12.64 -9.61 1.94
N ARG A 142 -13.24 -8.44 1.72
CA ARG A 142 -12.73 -7.21 2.31
C ARG A 142 -12.90 -7.35 3.81
N PRO A 143 -11.84 -7.33 4.61
CA PRO A 143 -12.00 -7.44 6.04
C PRO A 143 -12.76 -6.22 6.56
N GLY A 144 -13.87 -6.45 7.26
CA GLY A 144 -14.74 -5.39 7.80
C GLY A 144 -15.87 -4.90 6.88
N ARG A 145 -16.20 -5.60 5.80
CA ARG A 145 -17.46 -5.45 5.06
C ARG A 145 -18.28 -6.73 5.08
#